data_AF-A0A1F5RWI9-F1
#
_entry.id   AF-A0A1F5RWI9-F1
#
_cell.length_a   1.000
_cell.length_b   1.000
_cell.length_c   1.000
_cell.angle_alpha   90.00
_cell.angle_beta   90.00
_cell.angle_gamma   90.00
#
_symmetry.space_group_name_H-M   'P 1'
#
loop_
_entity.id
_entity.type
_entity.pdbx_description
1 polymer ?
#
loop_
_entity_poly.entity_id
_entity_poly.type
_entity_poly.pdbx_seq_one_letter_code
_entity_poly.pdbx_strand_id
1 'polypeptide(L)'
;MRGHFKFKLLGQTRDDAAGEAFDKAAKILGLGYPGGPAIAAAATKTSNIKYPTSNINLPRPMLNDATFDFSFSGLKTALLYKIQGDKNWRHKIPAYCAEFQQAIIDVLISKTVKAAKKYKVKSVMLAGGVAANVELRRQLKRTLERTLPKTAYFMPDLKYTTDNAAMIAVAGYFYIKALKPRRTILRGRQKNITARKPRGIRVDCNQSLTK
;
A
#
# COMPACT_ATOMS: atom_id res chain seq x y z
N MET A 1 -6.21 -6.62 -12.85
CA MET A 1 -5.91 -6.04 -14.18
C MET A 1 -6.58 -6.90 -15.25
N ARG A 2 -7.23 -6.31 -16.28
CA ARG A 2 -7.87 -7.06 -17.39
C ARG A 2 -7.04 -7.07 -18.68
N GLY A 3 -5.86 -6.47 -18.64
CA GLY A 3 -4.92 -6.30 -19.75
C GLY A 3 -4.01 -5.11 -19.47
N HIS A 4 -2.96 -4.92 -20.28
CA HIS A 4 -2.06 -3.77 -20.13
C HIS A 4 -2.83 -2.45 -20.11
N PHE A 5 -2.54 -1.61 -19.11
CA PHE A 5 -3.19 -0.32 -18.85
C PHE A 5 -4.72 -0.36 -18.64
N LYS A 6 -5.30 -1.55 -18.38
CA LYS A 6 -6.73 -1.72 -18.06
C LYS A 6 -6.91 -2.06 -16.59
N PHE A 7 -7.05 -1.02 -15.78
CA PHE A 7 -7.24 -1.11 -14.34
C PHE A 7 -8.72 -0.92 -13.98
N LYS A 8 -9.16 -1.65 -12.97
CA LYS A 8 -10.43 -1.42 -12.28
C LYS A 8 -10.09 -1.19 -10.83
N LEU A 9 -10.44 -0.02 -10.31
CA LEU A 9 -10.31 0.26 -8.89
C LEU A 9 -11.30 -0.64 -8.13
N LEU A 10 -10.80 -1.38 -7.14
CA LEU A 10 -11.62 -2.26 -6.31
C LEU A 10 -11.94 -1.64 -4.95
N GLY A 11 -11.01 -0.87 -4.41
CA GLY A 11 -11.13 -0.12 -3.17
C GLY A 11 -9.91 0.80 -3.00
N GLN A 12 -10.07 1.82 -2.17
CA GLN A 12 -9.04 2.81 -1.86
C GLN A 12 -9.17 3.28 -0.40
N THR A 13 -8.21 4.06 0.08
CA THR A 13 -8.40 4.71 1.39
C THR A 13 -9.50 5.76 1.31
N ARG A 14 -10.32 5.85 2.36
CA ARG A 14 -11.30 6.93 2.56
C ARG A 14 -10.70 8.14 3.26
N ASP A 15 -9.52 7.98 3.85
CA ASP A 15 -8.82 9.01 4.62
C ASP A 15 -7.30 8.90 4.44
N ASP A 16 -6.54 8.73 5.54
CA ASP A 16 -5.09 8.61 5.55
C ASP A 16 -4.66 7.35 4.78
N ALA A 17 -3.63 7.47 3.94
CA ALA A 17 -2.96 6.30 3.37
C ALA A 17 -2.18 5.56 4.47
N ALA A 18 -1.88 4.28 4.26
CA ALA A 18 -1.10 3.49 5.24
C ALA A 18 0.28 4.12 5.54
N GLY A 19 0.96 4.67 4.53
CA GLY A 19 2.25 5.34 4.71
C GLY A 19 2.14 6.59 5.58
N GLU A 20 1.12 7.40 5.31
CA GLU A 20 0.81 8.59 6.10
C GLU A 20 0.43 8.26 7.55
N ALA A 21 -0.30 7.16 7.77
CA ALA A 21 -0.61 6.67 9.11
C ALA A 21 0.67 6.29 9.89
N PHE A 22 1.66 5.66 9.22
CA PHE A 22 2.97 5.40 9.84
C PHE A 22 3.71 6.69 10.16
N ASP A 23 3.71 7.68 9.27
CA ASP A 23 4.38 8.98 9.51
C ASP A 23 3.76 9.72 10.70
N LYS A 24 2.42 9.73 10.80
CA LYS A 24 1.71 10.34 11.93
C LYS A 24 1.99 9.60 13.25
N ALA A 25 2.04 8.26 13.23
CA ALA A 25 2.38 7.48 14.42
C ALA A 25 3.82 7.71 14.87
N ALA A 26 4.77 7.76 13.93
CA ALA A 26 6.18 8.04 14.23
C ALA A 26 6.33 9.42 14.87
N LYS A 27 5.61 10.43 14.37
CA LYS A 27 5.58 11.77 14.97
C LYS A 27 5.03 11.75 16.39
N ILE A 28 3.92 11.05 16.64
CA ILE A 28 3.31 10.91 17.98
C ILE A 28 4.28 10.23 18.96
N LEU A 29 5.01 9.21 18.51
CA LEU A 29 5.94 8.43 19.33
C LEU A 29 7.35 9.06 19.43
N GLY A 30 7.61 10.18 18.76
CA GLY A 30 8.90 10.87 18.79
C GLY A 30 10.02 10.16 18.01
N LEU A 31 9.68 9.40 16.96
CA LEU A 31 10.63 8.60 16.17
C LEU A 31 11.16 9.30 14.91
N GLY A 32 10.65 10.49 14.58
CA GLY A 32 11.07 11.27 13.42
C GLY A 32 10.44 10.83 12.09
N TYR A 33 11.08 11.24 10.98
CA TYR A 33 10.65 10.98 9.60
C TYR A 33 11.84 10.42 8.79
N PRO A 34 11.64 9.45 7.87
CA PRO A 34 10.38 8.82 7.47
C PRO A 34 9.85 7.83 8.51
N GLY A 35 8.54 7.88 8.77
CA GLY A 35 7.93 7.16 9.88
C GLY A 35 7.74 5.67 9.63
N GLY A 36 7.46 5.26 8.38
CA GLY A 36 7.34 3.84 8.00
C GLY A 36 8.56 3.00 8.43
N PRO A 37 9.78 3.34 7.97
CA PRO A 37 11.01 2.66 8.40
C PRO A 37 11.26 2.76 9.92
N ALA A 38 11.01 3.92 10.53
CA ALA A 38 11.25 4.13 11.95
C ALA A 38 10.36 3.25 12.85
N ILE A 39 9.06 3.18 12.54
CA ILE A 39 8.10 2.29 13.23
C ILE A 39 8.49 0.83 13.03
N ALA A 40 8.83 0.42 11.81
CA ALA A 40 9.22 -0.95 11.51
C ALA A 40 10.49 -1.36 12.28
N ALA A 41 11.50 -0.48 12.35
CA ALA A 41 12.73 -0.72 13.08
C ALA A 41 12.53 -0.73 14.61
N ALA A 42 11.62 0.08 15.13
CA ALA A 42 11.25 0.05 16.55
C ALA A 42 10.47 -1.23 16.90
N ALA A 43 9.56 -1.67 16.02
CA ALA A 43 8.74 -2.85 16.23
C ALA A 43 9.55 -4.16 16.37
N THR A 44 10.75 -4.26 15.79
CA THR A 44 11.59 -5.45 15.94
C THR A 44 12.19 -5.59 17.35
N LYS A 45 12.26 -4.51 18.13
CA LYS A 45 12.88 -4.48 19.46
C LYS A 45 11.96 -4.97 20.58
N THR A 46 10.81 -5.54 20.21
CA THR A 46 9.75 -5.93 21.16
C THR A 46 10.16 -7.05 22.12
N SER A 47 11.12 -7.90 21.74
CA SER A 47 11.67 -8.95 22.60
C SER A 47 12.44 -8.42 23.81
N ASN A 48 12.86 -7.16 23.78
CA ASN A 48 13.67 -6.54 24.84
C ASN A 48 12.83 -5.76 25.86
N ILE A 49 11.51 -5.91 25.84
CA ILE A 49 10.62 -5.17 26.73
C ILE A 49 10.31 -6.02 27.97
N LYS A 50 10.51 -5.44 29.16
CA LYS A 50 10.16 -6.03 30.46
C LYS A 50 8.65 -6.22 30.68
N TYR A 51 7.81 -5.66 29.81
CA TYR A 51 6.35 -5.66 29.90
C TYR A 51 5.74 -6.38 28.70
N PRO A 52 4.81 -7.33 28.90
CA PRO A 52 4.21 -8.07 27.80
C PRO A 52 3.39 -7.15 26.89
N THR A 53 3.44 -7.42 25.58
CA THR A 53 2.67 -6.72 24.55
C THR A 53 1.16 -6.95 24.63
N SER A 54 0.71 -7.94 25.42
CA SER A 54 -0.68 -8.42 25.48
C SER A 54 -1.72 -7.35 25.82
N ASN A 55 -1.32 -6.22 26.38
CA ASN A 55 -2.25 -5.18 26.83
C ASN A 55 -2.39 -4.00 25.86
N ILE A 56 -1.58 -3.94 24.79
CA ILE A 56 -1.69 -2.88 23.78
C ILE A 56 -2.52 -3.44 22.62
N ASN A 57 -3.77 -2.99 22.52
CA ASN A 57 -4.67 -3.36 21.44
C ASN A 57 -5.21 -2.11 20.75
N LEU A 58 -4.99 -2.01 19.45
CA LEU A 58 -5.48 -0.96 18.57
C LEU A 58 -6.60 -1.46 17.66
N PRO A 59 -7.56 -0.61 17.26
CA PRO A 59 -8.61 -1.04 16.35
C PRO A 59 -8.04 -1.44 14.99
N ARG A 60 -8.67 -2.39 14.31
CA ARG A 60 -8.44 -2.71 12.88
C ARG A 60 -9.60 -2.11 12.07
N PRO A 61 -9.52 -0.85 11.63
CA PRO A 61 -10.67 -0.16 11.07
C PRO A 61 -11.13 -0.81 9.77
N MET A 62 -12.44 -0.82 9.55
CA MET A 62 -13.08 -1.38 8.35
C MET A 62 -12.75 -2.84 8.05
N LEU A 63 -12.12 -3.61 8.95
CA LEU A 63 -11.71 -4.99 8.69
C LEU A 63 -12.87 -5.87 8.21
N ASN A 64 -14.04 -5.71 8.85
CA ASN A 64 -15.26 -6.48 8.56
C ASN A 64 -16.17 -5.84 7.49
N ASP A 65 -15.82 -4.64 7.01
CA ASP A 65 -16.61 -3.93 6.02
C ASP A 65 -16.72 -4.72 4.69
N ALA A 66 -17.87 -4.61 4.02
CA ALA A 66 -18.17 -5.33 2.78
C ALA A 66 -17.37 -4.80 1.58
N THR A 67 -16.96 -3.53 1.60
CA THR A 67 -16.13 -2.89 0.59
C THR A 67 -14.66 -3.30 0.72
N PHE A 68 -13.86 -2.99 -0.31
CA PHE A 68 -12.41 -3.14 -0.27
C PHE A 68 -11.69 -1.85 0.13
N ASP A 69 -12.44 -0.88 0.66
CA ASP A 69 -11.87 0.38 1.10
C ASP A 69 -11.13 0.23 2.43
N PHE A 70 -10.26 1.20 2.68
CA PHE A 70 -9.43 1.32 3.88
C PHE A 70 -9.75 2.62 4.62
N SER A 71 -9.46 2.64 5.93
CA SER A 71 -9.43 3.85 6.74
C SER A 71 -8.39 3.65 7.83
N PHE A 72 -7.46 4.60 7.93
CA PHE A 72 -6.38 4.56 8.92
C PHE A 72 -6.30 5.85 9.75
N SER A 73 -7.08 6.89 9.45
CA SER A 73 -7.06 8.14 10.23
C SER A 73 -7.42 7.95 11.70
N GLY A 74 -8.33 7.01 12.02
CA GLY A 74 -8.73 6.72 13.40
C GLY A 74 -7.65 6.01 14.23
N LEU A 75 -6.68 5.34 13.59
CA LEU A 75 -5.61 4.62 14.29
C LEU A 75 -4.67 5.58 15.02
N LYS A 76 -4.37 6.75 14.46
CA LYS A 76 -3.53 7.75 15.14
C LYS A 76 -4.17 8.26 16.43
N THR A 77 -5.49 8.43 16.41
CA THR A 77 -6.28 8.91 17.55
C THR A 77 -6.36 7.84 18.63
N ALA A 78 -6.61 6.58 18.23
CA ALA A 78 -6.56 5.45 19.15
C ALA A 78 -5.17 5.27 19.80
N LEU A 79 -4.10 5.44 19.02
CA LEU A 79 -2.73 5.43 19.52
C LEU A 79 -2.50 6.55 20.54
N LEU A 80 -2.88 7.79 20.20
CA LEU A 80 -2.74 8.95 21.08
C LEU A 80 -3.45 8.74 22.43
N TYR A 81 -4.70 8.29 22.42
CA TYR A 81 -5.43 8.01 23.65
C TYR A 81 -4.80 6.88 24.46
N LYS A 82 -4.29 5.84 23.80
CA LYS A 82 -3.61 4.74 24.50
C LYS A 82 -2.31 5.15 25.16
N ILE A 83 -1.53 6.05 24.56
CA ILE A 83 -0.29 6.54 25.19
C ILE A 83 -0.58 7.56 26.29
N GLN A 84 -1.64 8.37 26.18
CA GLN A 84 -2.04 9.31 27.21
C GLN A 84 -2.50 8.60 28.49
N GLY A 85 -3.13 7.43 28.35
CA GLY A 85 -3.53 6.58 29.47
C GLY A 85 -2.40 5.73 30.07
N ASP A 86 -1.21 5.67 29.47
CA ASP A 86 -0.08 4.84 29.94
C ASP A 86 1.11 5.70 30.37
N LYS A 87 1.28 5.89 31.69
CA LYS A 87 2.37 6.70 32.26
C LYS A 87 3.78 6.24 31.83
N ASN A 88 3.93 4.96 31.47
CA ASN A 88 5.20 4.34 31.11
C ASN A 88 5.33 4.07 29.59
N TRP A 89 4.49 4.69 28.76
CA TRP A 89 4.44 4.41 27.32
C TRP A 89 5.79 4.55 26.61
N ARG A 90 6.65 5.46 27.07
CA ARG A 90 8.01 5.66 26.52
C ARG A 90 8.88 4.41 26.60
N HIS A 91 8.75 3.63 27.68
CA HIS A 91 9.45 2.35 27.82
C HIS A 91 8.84 1.23 26.97
N LYS A 92 7.64 1.46 26.40
CA LYS A 92 6.88 0.51 25.59
C LYS A 92 6.77 0.93 24.12
N ILE A 93 7.53 1.94 23.68
CA ILE A 93 7.51 2.41 22.28
C ILE A 93 7.64 1.23 21.28
N PRO A 94 8.55 0.25 21.46
CA PRO A 94 8.62 -0.90 20.55
C PRO A 94 7.31 -1.70 20.47
N ALA A 95 6.61 -1.91 21.58
CA ALA A 95 5.33 -2.61 21.60
C ALA A 95 4.21 -1.80 20.93
N TYR A 96 4.15 -0.49 21.16
CA TYR A 96 3.21 0.39 20.44
C TYR A 96 3.46 0.40 18.94
N CYS A 97 4.74 0.43 18.52
CA CYS A 97 5.12 0.35 17.11
C CYS A 97 4.70 -0.98 16.49
N ALA A 98 4.96 -2.09 17.19
CA ALA A 98 4.58 -3.43 16.73
C ALA A 98 3.07 -3.57 16.57
N GLU A 99 2.29 -3.15 17.56
CA GLU A 99 0.82 -3.23 17.50
C GLU A 99 0.23 -2.30 16.44
N PHE A 100 0.75 -1.07 16.31
CA PHE A 100 0.31 -0.15 15.26
C PHE A 100 0.61 -0.68 13.86
N GLN A 101 1.81 -1.23 13.66
CA GLN A 101 2.19 -1.90 12.41
C GLN A 101 1.26 -3.09 12.14
N GLN A 102 1.02 -3.94 13.15
CA GLN A 102 0.18 -5.12 13.00
C GLN A 102 -1.25 -4.77 12.63
N ALA A 103 -1.84 -3.74 13.25
CA ALA A 103 -3.20 -3.30 12.94
C ALA A 103 -3.36 -2.86 11.47
N ILE A 104 -2.36 -2.18 10.89
CA ILE A 104 -2.36 -1.82 9.47
C ILE A 104 -2.19 -3.07 8.59
N ILE A 105 -1.23 -3.94 8.93
CA ILE A 105 -0.94 -5.18 8.17
C ILE A 105 -2.17 -6.09 8.12
N ASP A 106 -2.87 -6.28 9.24
CA ASP A 106 -4.07 -7.11 9.33
C ASP A 106 -5.14 -6.66 8.33
N VAL A 107 -5.42 -5.35 8.29
CA VAL A 107 -6.42 -4.78 7.39
C VAL A 107 -5.99 -4.94 5.93
N LEU A 108 -4.74 -4.60 5.60
CA LEU A 108 -4.21 -4.73 4.24
C LEU A 108 -4.28 -6.17 3.73
N ILE A 109 -3.84 -7.14 4.55
CA ILE A 109 -3.85 -8.56 4.18
C ILE A 109 -5.28 -9.08 4.05
N SER A 110 -6.13 -8.82 5.04
CA SER A 110 -7.52 -9.30 5.04
C SER A 110 -8.27 -8.83 3.81
N LYS A 111 -8.22 -7.53 3.49
CA LYS A 111 -8.88 -6.95 2.32
C LYS A 111 -8.28 -7.47 1.00
N THR A 112 -6.96 -7.62 0.93
CA THR A 112 -6.28 -8.18 -0.25
C THR A 112 -6.73 -9.61 -0.53
N VAL A 113 -6.76 -10.47 0.50
CA VAL A 113 -7.20 -11.87 0.38
C VAL A 113 -8.69 -11.94 0.02
N LYS A 114 -9.54 -11.10 0.64
CA LYS A 114 -10.98 -11.03 0.33
C LYS A 114 -11.21 -10.63 -1.14
N ALA A 115 -10.47 -9.65 -1.64
CA ALA A 115 -10.52 -9.24 -3.04
C ALA A 115 -10.01 -10.34 -3.98
N ALA A 116 -8.87 -10.96 -3.66
CA ALA A 116 -8.27 -12.03 -4.46
C ALA A 116 -9.20 -13.25 -4.60
N LYS A 117 -9.87 -13.65 -3.50
CA LYS A 117 -10.90 -14.71 -3.50
C LYS A 117 -12.11 -14.31 -4.35
N LYS A 118 -12.68 -13.12 -4.13
CA LYS A 118 -13.89 -12.66 -4.85
C LYS A 118 -13.67 -12.62 -6.37
N TYR A 119 -12.52 -12.13 -6.80
CA TYR A 119 -12.22 -11.95 -8.22
C TYR A 119 -11.44 -13.12 -8.84
N LYS A 120 -11.15 -14.18 -8.07
CA LYS A 120 -10.40 -15.37 -8.51
C LYS A 120 -9.14 -15.00 -9.30
N VAL A 121 -8.36 -14.08 -8.75
CA VAL A 121 -7.17 -13.55 -9.43
C VAL A 121 -6.09 -14.63 -9.58
N LYS A 122 -5.35 -14.60 -10.68
CA LYS A 122 -4.20 -15.49 -10.89
C LYS A 122 -2.95 -15.02 -10.15
N SER A 123 -2.89 -13.73 -9.82
CA SER A 123 -1.76 -13.13 -9.15
C SER A 123 -2.14 -11.95 -8.27
N VAL A 124 -1.33 -11.73 -7.24
CA VAL A 124 -1.33 -10.56 -6.36
C VAL A 124 0.05 -9.91 -6.44
N MET A 125 0.09 -8.59 -6.55
CA MET A 125 1.32 -7.81 -6.59
C MET A 125 1.28 -6.75 -5.49
N LEU A 126 2.36 -6.64 -4.71
CA LEU A 126 2.53 -5.61 -3.69
C LEU A 126 3.51 -4.55 -4.20
N ALA A 127 3.13 -3.27 -4.16
CA ALA A 127 3.92 -2.14 -4.64
C ALA A 127 3.69 -0.87 -3.78
N GLY A 128 4.52 0.16 -3.98
CA GLY A 128 4.50 1.42 -3.25
C GLY A 128 5.42 1.45 -2.02
N GLY A 129 5.62 2.62 -1.41
CA GLY A 129 6.59 2.78 -0.32
C GLY A 129 6.33 1.87 0.90
N VAL A 130 5.08 1.65 1.27
CA VAL A 130 4.71 0.73 2.37
C VAL A 130 5.05 -0.72 2.04
N ALA A 131 5.18 -1.08 0.77
CA ALA A 131 5.67 -2.39 0.35
C ALA A 131 7.12 -2.65 0.78
N ALA A 132 7.89 -1.64 1.18
CA ALA A 132 9.21 -1.84 1.77
C ALA A 132 9.17 -2.49 3.16
N ASN A 133 8.00 -2.51 3.82
CA ASN A 133 7.82 -3.15 5.11
C ASN A 133 7.99 -4.68 4.99
N VAL A 134 9.07 -5.21 5.57
CA VAL A 134 9.45 -6.63 5.50
C VAL A 134 8.39 -7.51 6.16
N GLU A 135 7.78 -7.04 7.25
CA GLU A 135 6.78 -7.80 7.97
C GLU A 135 5.48 -7.96 7.17
N LEU A 136 5.04 -6.89 6.48
CA LEU A 136 3.93 -6.96 5.54
C LEU A 136 4.22 -7.95 4.42
N ARG A 137 5.42 -7.89 3.80
CA ARG A 137 5.82 -8.84 2.74
C ARG A 137 5.73 -10.28 3.22
N ARG A 138 6.27 -10.55 4.41
CA ARG A 138 6.34 -11.87 5.04
C ARG A 138 4.96 -12.42 5.34
N GLN A 139 4.12 -11.64 6.03
CA GLN A 139 2.78 -12.07 6.43
C GLN A 139 1.83 -12.22 5.22
N LEU A 140 1.93 -11.32 4.24
CA LEU A 140 1.11 -11.42 3.02
C LEU A 140 1.48 -12.66 2.21
N LYS A 141 2.79 -12.92 2.00
CA LYS A 141 3.26 -14.14 1.32
C LYS A 141 2.70 -15.40 1.98
N ARG A 142 2.92 -15.54 3.29
CA ARG A 142 2.47 -16.70 4.07
C ARG A 142 0.96 -16.87 4.01
N THR A 143 0.21 -15.78 4.12
CA THR A 143 -1.26 -15.83 4.07
C THR A 143 -1.76 -16.24 2.68
N LEU A 144 -1.15 -15.75 1.61
CA LEU A 144 -1.51 -16.13 0.25
C LEU A 144 -1.18 -17.59 -0.04
N GLU A 145 0.02 -18.07 0.35
CA GLU A 145 0.40 -19.48 0.21
C GLU A 145 -0.58 -20.42 0.92
N ARG A 146 -1.02 -20.04 2.13
CA ARG A 146 -1.98 -20.84 2.92
C ARG A 146 -3.41 -20.79 2.36
N THR A 147 -3.87 -19.62 1.92
CA THR A 147 -5.30 -19.42 1.61
C THR A 147 -5.65 -19.47 0.13
N LEU A 148 -4.65 -19.29 -0.73
CA LEU A 148 -4.77 -19.14 -2.18
C LEU A 148 -3.52 -19.76 -2.87
N PRO A 149 -3.22 -21.06 -2.69
CA PRO A 149 -1.96 -21.68 -3.12
C PRO A 149 -1.71 -21.63 -4.64
N LYS A 150 -2.76 -21.45 -5.45
CA LYS A 150 -2.67 -21.32 -6.91
C LYS A 150 -2.46 -19.88 -7.39
N THR A 151 -2.39 -18.90 -6.48
CA THR A 151 -2.24 -17.48 -6.80
C THR A 151 -0.78 -17.09 -6.67
N ALA A 152 -0.18 -16.61 -7.76
CA ALA A 152 1.20 -16.14 -7.73
C ALA A 152 1.32 -14.82 -6.94
N TYR A 153 2.36 -14.69 -6.14
CA TYR A 153 2.66 -13.47 -5.39
C TYR A 153 3.92 -12.80 -5.93
N PHE A 154 3.80 -11.52 -6.32
CA PHE A 154 4.89 -10.73 -6.89
C PHE A 154 5.21 -9.52 -6.02
N MET A 155 6.49 -9.24 -5.86
CA MET A 155 6.98 -8.02 -5.23
C MET A 155 8.24 -7.55 -5.96
N PRO A 156 8.42 -6.23 -6.17
CA PRO A 156 9.69 -5.72 -6.67
C PRO A 156 10.77 -5.84 -5.60
N ASP A 157 12.03 -5.83 -6.04
CA ASP A 157 13.17 -5.55 -5.18
C ASP A 157 12.93 -4.24 -4.41
N LEU A 158 13.46 -4.15 -3.18
CA LEU A 158 13.24 -2.99 -2.31
C LEU A 158 13.61 -1.66 -2.99
N LYS A 159 14.71 -1.62 -3.75
CA LYS A 159 15.15 -0.44 -4.52
C LYS A 159 14.15 0.07 -5.56
N TYR A 160 13.17 -0.74 -5.96
CA TYR A 160 12.14 -0.38 -6.94
C TYR A 160 10.75 -0.15 -6.32
N THR A 161 10.64 -0.18 -4.99
CA THR A 161 9.33 -0.06 -4.31
C THR A 161 8.93 1.35 -3.96
N THR A 162 9.91 2.23 -3.73
CA THR A 162 9.72 3.67 -3.60
C THR A 162 9.79 4.34 -4.97
N ASP A 163 9.37 5.60 -5.05
CA ASP A 163 9.37 6.35 -6.32
C ASP A 163 10.77 6.43 -6.92
N ASN A 164 10.88 6.03 -8.19
CA ASN A 164 12.15 6.01 -8.93
C ASN A 164 11.94 6.25 -10.43
N ALA A 165 12.98 6.72 -11.12
CA ALA A 165 12.89 7.01 -12.56
C ALA A 165 12.72 5.73 -13.41
N ALA A 166 13.21 4.58 -12.95
CA ALA A 166 13.14 3.33 -13.70
C ALA A 166 11.68 2.87 -13.92
N MET A 167 10.80 2.98 -12.91
CA MET A 167 9.38 2.65 -13.09
C MET A 167 8.69 3.55 -14.11
N ILE A 168 9.05 4.84 -14.16
CA ILE A 168 8.49 5.81 -15.12
C ILE A 168 8.97 5.49 -16.53
N ALA A 169 10.26 5.22 -16.71
CA ALA A 169 10.84 4.82 -18.00
C ALA A 169 10.18 3.54 -18.56
N VAL A 170 10.02 2.52 -17.71
CA VAL A 170 9.38 1.26 -18.09
C VAL A 170 7.89 1.46 -18.42
N ALA A 171 7.17 2.25 -17.62
CA ALA A 171 5.77 2.58 -17.89
C ALA A 171 5.63 3.31 -19.23
N GLY A 172 6.50 4.27 -19.53
CA GLY A 172 6.54 5.00 -20.80
C GLY A 172 6.83 4.09 -21.99
N TYR A 173 7.81 3.19 -21.86
CA TYR A 173 8.14 2.21 -22.89
C TYR A 173 6.94 1.32 -23.24
N PHE A 174 6.30 0.72 -22.23
CA PHE A 174 5.13 -0.13 -22.45
C PHE A 174 3.92 0.66 -22.94
N TYR A 175 3.78 1.92 -22.51
CA TYR A 175 2.74 2.80 -23.01
C TYR A 175 2.89 3.02 -24.52
N ILE A 176 4.10 3.35 -24.98
CA ILE A 176 4.40 3.55 -26.40
C ILE A 176 4.14 2.26 -27.19
N LYS A 177 4.59 1.11 -26.70
CA LYS A 177 4.32 -0.19 -27.34
C LYS A 177 2.82 -0.53 -27.43
N ALA A 178 2.02 -0.10 -26.47
CA ALA A 178 0.58 -0.34 -26.46
C ALA A 178 -0.18 0.60 -27.43
N LEU A 179 0.47 1.65 -27.94
CA LEU A 179 -0.11 2.51 -28.99
C LEU A 179 -0.22 1.69 -30.28
N LYS A 180 -1.45 1.53 -30.79
CA LYS A 180 -1.63 0.96 -32.12
C LYS A 180 -1.07 1.95 -33.15
N PRO A 181 -0.27 1.51 -34.14
CA PRO A 181 0.12 2.38 -35.23
C PRO A 181 -1.14 2.87 -35.94
N ARG A 182 -1.25 4.18 -36.17
CA ARG A 182 -2.24 4.72 -37.09
C ARG A 182 -1.87 4.20 -38.48
N ARG A 183 -2.68 3.30 -39.06
CA ARG A 183 -2.72 3.13 -40.51
C ARG A 183 -3.34 4.41 -41.08
N THR A 184 -2.52 5.41 -41.36
CA THR A 184 -2.90 6.48 -42.26
C THR A 184 -2.83 5.87 -43.67
N ILE A 185 -3.97 5.63 -44.31
CA ILE A 185 -4.00 5.33 -45.73
C ILE A 185 -3.48 6.58 -46.43
N LEU A 186 -2.29 6.48 -47.03
CA LEU A 186 -1.57 7.56 -47.68
C LEU A 186 -2.20 7.82 -49.06
N ARG A 187 -3.05 8.85 -49.18
CA ARG A 187 -3.11 9.64 -50.43
C ARG A 187 -2.15 10.81 -50.23
N GLY A 188 -1.23 10.98 -51.18
CA GLY A 188 0.05 11.67 -50.99
C GLY A 188 0.00 13.03 -50.31
N ARG A 189 0.75 13.18 -49.21
CA ARG A 189 1.51 14.37 -48.79
C ARG A 189 2.18 14.12 -47.43
N GLN A 190 3.32 14.78 -47.23
CA GLN A 190 4.35 14.55 -46.20
C GLN A 190 3.88 14.60 -44.73
N LYS A 191 4.66 13.92 -43.87
CA LYS A 191 4.30 13.33 -42.57
C LYS A 191 4.45 14.27 -41.36
N ASN A 192 3.47 14.22 -40.46
CA ASN A 192 3.66 14.35 -39.00
C ASN A 192 3.04 13.11 -38.32
N ILE A 193 3.86 12.31 -37.63
CA ILE A 193 3.41 11.10 -36.92
C ILE A 193 2.79 11.54 -35.60
N THR A 194 1.46 11.44 -35.46
CA THR A 194 0.78 11.66 -34.18
C THR A 194 0.14 10.37 -33.68
N ALA A 195 0.52 9.93 -32.48
CA ALA A 195 -0.03 8.74 -31.84
C ALA A 195 -1.39 9.05 -31.17
N ARG A 196 -2.34 8.09 -31.21
CA ARG A 196 -3.63 8.21 -30.50
C ARG A 196 -3.54 7.55 -29.12
N LYS A 197 -3.93 8.28 -28.06
CA LYS A 197 -4.05 7.78 -26.68
C LYS A 197 -4.85 6.45 -26.65
N PRO A 198 -4.38 5.40 -25.95
CA PRO A 198 -5.11 4.14 -25.85
C PRO A 198 -6.50 4.37 -25.23
N ARG A 199 -7.55 3.80 -25.85
CA ARG A 199 -8.91 3.82 -25.30
C ARG A 199 -8.95 3.04 -23.99
N GLY A 200 -9.35 3.69 -22.89
CA GLY A 200 -9.50 3.08 -21.56
C GLY A 200 -8.58 3.61 -20.46
N ILE A 201 -7.67 4.55 -20.78
CA ILE A 201 -6.85 5.22 -19.77
C ILE A 201 -7.62 6.44 -19.24
N ARG A 202 -8.56 6.19 -18.32
CA ARG A 202 -9.01 7.20 -17.35
C ARG A 202 -8.20 6.99 -16.08
N VAL A 203 -7.31 7.93 -15.80
CA VAL A 203 -6.86 8.16 -14.43
C VAL A 203 -7.83 9.25 -13.96
N ASP A 204 -8.92 8.87 -13.29
CA ASP A 204 -9.78 9.86 -12.63
C ASP A 204 -9.01 10.37 -11.41
N CYS A 205 -8.06 11.27 -11.65
CA CYS A 205 -7.47 12.12 -10.62
C CYS A 205 -8.30 13.40 -10.54
N ASN A 206 -9.50 13.30 -9.97
CA ASN A 206 -10.13 14.46 -9.35
C ASN A 206 -9.49 14.65 -7.97
N GLN A 207 -8.26 15.17 -7.96
CA GLN A 207 -7.77 15.94 -6.83
C GLN A 207 -7.71 17.38 -7.32
N SER A 208 -8.73 18.14 -6.96
CA SER A 208 -8.72 19.59 -6.97
C SER A 208 -7.61 20.05 -6.03
N LEU A 209 -6.42 20.28 -6.59
CA LEU A 209 -5.41 21.13 -5.96
C LEU A 209 -5.92 22.58 -6.10
N THR A 210 -6.84 22.96 -5.22
CA THR A 210 -7.02 24.38 -4.88
C THR A 210 -5.85 24.80 -4.01
N LYS A 211 -5.27 25.93 -4.41
CA LYS A 211 -4.10 26.61 -3.88
C LYS A 211 -4.10 26.78 -2.37
#